data_AF-A0AA51MAI0-F1
#
_entry.id   AF-A0AA51MAI0-F1
#
_cell.length_a   1.000
_cell.length_b   1.000
_cell.length_c   1.000
_cell.angle_alpha   90.00
_cell.angle_beta   90.00
_cell.angle_gamma   90.00
#
_symmetry.space_group_name_H-M   'P 1'
#
loop_
_entity.id
_entity.type
_entity.pdbx_description
1 polymer ?
#
loop_
_entity_poly.entity_id
_entity_poly.type
_entity_poly.pdbx_seq_one_letter_code
_entity_poly.pdbx_strand_id
1 'polypeptide(L)'
;MKTTLDVAETAHNNAQVDRAVAAASRAAEGLLHRVFYPRVETKLFNWPNGQYARSWRLWLGQNELISVSSLSSGGVGIPEANYFLEPNEFGPPYDRVEIDLDSASAFSSAGTHQRAISITGIWGYADDNTAVGALTEALDASEVSVDVDGETAAQVGVGSVLKVDGERMLVTARTTLTTGQTLQSPVGDVDNVVRIPVSDGSAFAVGEVILVDTEKMLVTDVSGNTLTVVRAWDGSVLASHDGSTIYAYRALTVARGALGTTATAHNTGSAVRRWDPPALLTSLVIAEAITILEHGAGGYARSSRQGETEFPATGRGLTDLRAMARAELGRQARLAAA
;
A
#
# COMPACT_ATOMS: atom_id res chain seq x y z
N MET A 1 -3.80 1.35 13.14
CA MET A 1 -3.45 0.28 14.09
C MET A 1 -3.08 0.83 15.47
N LYS A 2 -2.19 1.82 15.58
CA LYS A 2 -1.89 2.41 16.90
C LYS A 2 -3.08 3.16 17.53
N THR A 3 -3.95 3.75 16.72
CA THR A 3 -5.21 4.36 17.19
C THR A 3 -6.28 3.35 17.65
N THR A 4 -6.14 2.08 17.26
CA THR A 4 -7.14 1.02 17.55
C THR A 4 -6.77 0.16 18.76
N LEU A 5 -5.48 0.10 19.08
CA LEU A 5 -4.96 -0.49 20.31
C LEU A 5 -4.75 0.69 21.26
N ASP A 6 -5.45 0.76 22.39
CA ASP A 6 -5.25 1.77 23.44
C ASP A 6 -3.88 1.57 24.14
N VAL A 7 -2.81 1.62 23.33
CA VAL A 7 -1.41 1.44 23.69
C VAL A 7 -0.78 2.81 23.52
N ALA A 8 -0.14 3.30 24.59
CA ALA A 8 0.55 4.59 24.56
C ALA A 8 1.41 4.71 23.30
N GLU A 9 1.12 5.73 22.49
CA GLU A 9 1.82 6.04 21.25
C GLU A 9 3.27 6.39 21.58
N THR A 10 4.12 5.37 21.60
CA THR A 10 5.53 5.49 21.92
C THR A 10 6.33 4.90 20.77
N ALA A 11 7.38 5.60 20.36
CA ALA A 11 8.26 5.18 19.27
C ALA A 11 8.89 3.79 19.48
N HIS A 12 8.98 3.33 20.72
CA HIS A 12 9.58 2.04 21.08
C HIS A 12 8.82 0.83 20.52
N ASN A 13 7.50 0.94 20.31
CA ASN A 13 6.67 -0.17 19.84
C ASN A 13 6.62 -0.27 18.30
N ASN A 14 7.17 0.70 17.56
CA ASN A 14 7.08 0.76 16.09
C ASN A 14 7.64 -0.51 15.44
N ALA A 15 8.85 -0.93 15.83
CA ALA A 15 9.47 -2.11 15.26
C ALA A 15 8.72 -3.41 15.57
N GLN A 16 7.99 -3.48 16.69
CA GLN A 16 7.14 -4.63 17.01
C GLN A 16 5.87 -4.63 16.16
N VAL A 17 5.23 -3.46 16.02
CA VAL A 17 4.06 -3.25 15.17
C VAL A 17 4.39 -3.59 13.71
N ASP A 18 5.51 -3.11 13.17
CA ASP A 18 5.92 -3.36 11.78
C ASP A 18 6.12 -4.86 11.52
N ARG A 19 6.75 -5.58 12.45
CA ARG A 19 6.89 -7.05 12.36
C ARG A 19 5.54 -7.77 12.42
N ALA A 20 4.63 -7.32 13.29
CA ALA A 20 3.30 -7.90 13.42
C ALA A 20 2.47 -7.69 12.14
N VAL A 21 2.52 -6.48 11.55
CA VAL A 21 1.86 -6.17 10.28
C VAL A 21 2.45 -7.01 9.14
N ALA A 22 3.79 -7.13 9.06
CA ALA A 22 4.42 -7.97 8.04
C ALA A 22 3.98 -9.45 8.16
N ALA A 23 3.94 -10.00 9.37
CA ALA A 23 3.48 -11.36 9.63
C ALA A 23 1.99 -11.54 9.29
N ALA A 24 1.15 -10.59 9.69
CA ALA A 24 -0.28 -10.57 9.39
C ALA A 24 -0.56 -10.51 7.88
N SER A 25 0.16 -9.67 7.13
CA SER A 25 0.06 -9.60 5.67
C SER A 25 0.37 -10.94 5.02
N ARG A 26 1.44 -11.63 5.45
CA ARG A 26 1.78 -12.96 4.94
C ARG A 26 0.75 -14.03 5.30
N ALA A 27 0.17 -13.94 6.51
CA ALA A 27 -0.92 -14.82 6.93
C ALA A 27 -2.17 -14.60 6.07
N ALA A 28 -2.53 -13.36 5.76
CA ALA A 28 -3.65 -13.02 4.89
C ALA A 28 -3.43 -13.52 3.46
N GLU A 29 -2.26 -13.30 2.86
CA GLU A 29 -1.92 -13.85 1.53
C GLU A 29 -2.02 -15.39 1.50
N GLY A 30 -1.53 -16.06 2.55
CA GLY A 30 -1.63 -17.51 2.69
C GLY A 30 -3.06 -18.00 2.86
N LEU A 31 -3.88 -17.26 3.62
CA LEU A 31 -5.30 -17.55 3.85
C LEU A 31 -6.12 -17.45 2.57
N LEU A 32 -5.80 -16.47 1.73
CA LEU A 32 -6.56 -16.09 0.54
C LEU A 32 -5.98 -16.70 -0.75
N HIS A 33 -4.81 -17.34 -0.67
CA HIS A 33 -4.07 -17.93 -1.79
C HIS A 33 -3.86 -16.96 -2.97
N ARG A 34 -3.56 -15.71 -2.63
CA ARG A 34 -3.53 -14.57 -3.55
C ARG A 34 -2.46 -13.57 -3.14
N VAL A 35 -1.89 -12.90 -4.15
CA VAL A 35 -0.98 -11.77 -3.97
C VAL A 35 -1.72 -10.51 -4.41
N PHE A 36 -1.87 -9.55 -3.50
CA PHE A 36 -2.76 -8.41 -3.72
C PHE A 36 -2.10 -7.24 -4.44
N TYR A 37 -0.83 -6.97 -4.14
CA TYR A 37 -0.13 -5.81 -4.66
C TYR A 37 0.23 -5.98 -6.15
N PRO A 38 0.10 -4.90 -6.96
CA PRO A 38 0.34 -4.93 -8.39
C PRO A 38 1.84 -4.99 -8.68
N ARG A 39 2.24 -5.86 -9.61
CA ARG A 39 3.62 -6.03 -10.08
C ARG A 39 3.69 -5.97 -11.59
N VAL A 40 4.64 -5.22 -12.11
CA VAL A 40 4.96 -5.23 -13.53
C VAL A 40 5.92 -6.41 -13.79
N GLU A 41 5.43 -7.45 -14.43
CA GLU A 41 6.22 -8.66 -14.69
C GLU A 41 6.00 -9.16 -16.11
N THR A 42 7.02 -9.84 -16.64
CA THR A 42 6.85 -10.71 -17.80
C THR A 42 6.72 -12.15 -17.33
N LYS A 43 5.59 -12.78 -17.62
CA LYS A 43 5.36 -14.21 -17.33
C LYS A 43 5.35 -15.02 -18.61
N LEU A 44 5.97 -16.19 -18.51
CA LEU A 44 6.12 -17.12 -19.61
C LEU A 44 5.26 -18.36 -19.37
N PHE A 45 4.56 -18.80 -20.40
CA PHE A 45 3.68 -19.96 -20.35
C PHE A 45 4.07 -20.96 -21.43
N ASN A 46 3.98 -22.25 -21.08
CA ASN A 46 4.16 -23.32 -22.05
C ASN A 46 2.92 -23.41 -22.95
N TRP A 47 3.12 -23.74 -24.22
CA TRP A 47 2.04 -23.95 -25.18
C TRP A 47 2.34 -25.11 -26.13
N PRO A 48 1.41 -26.04 -26.40
CA PRO A 48 0.08 -26.17 -25.78
C PRO A 48 0.17 -26.32 -24.26
N ASN A 49 -0.77 -25.70 -23.54
CA ASN A 49 -0.81 -25.88 -22.09
C ASN A 49 -1.34 -27.29 -21.77
N GLY A 50 -0.81 -27.93 -20.73
CA GLY A 50 -1.24 -29.28 -20.32
C GLY A 50 -2.63 -29.32 -19.65
N GLN A 51 -3.43 -28.26 -19.78
CA GLN A 51 -4.69 -28.08 -19.05
C GLN A 51 -5.92 -28.40 -19.89
N TYR A 52 -5.76 -29.10 -21.03
CA TYR A 52 -6.83 -29.43 -21.98
C TYR A 52 -7.68 -28.20 -22.37
N ALA A 53 -7.06 -27.02 -22.43
CA ALA A 53 -7.73 -25.82 -22.86
C ALA A 53 -8.04 -25.88 -24.36
N ARG A 54 -9.07 -25.17 -24.79
CA ARG A 54 -9.31 -24.92 -26.22
C ARG A 54 -8.09 -24.21 -26.81
N SER A 55 -7.82 -24.40 -28.10
CA SER A 55 -6.64 -23.86 -28.79
C SER A 55 -6.51 -22.33 -28.77
N TRP A 56 -7.61 -21.64 -28.49
CA TRP A 56 -7.69 -20.19 -28.37
C TRP A 56 -7.71 -19.70 -26.92
N ARG A 57 -7.59 -20.58 -25.92
CA ARG A 57 -7.68 -20.21 -24.49
C ARG A 57 -6.40 -20.56 -23.73
N LEU A 58 -5.81 -19.57 -23.07
CA LEU A 58 -4.70 -19.74 -22.15
C LEU A 58 -5.15 -19.47 -20.71
N TRP A 59 -5.18 -20.52 -19.89
CA TRP A 59 -5.33 -20.39 -18.44
C TRP A 59 -4.03 -19.91 -17.80
N LEU A 60 -4.12 -18.87 -16.96
CA LEU A 60 -2.95 -18.27 -16.29
C LEU A 60 -2.51 -19.04 -15.03
N GLY A 61 -3.25 -20.11 -14.68
CA GLY A 61 -2.96 -20.93 -13.51
C GLY A 61 -3.02 -20.06 -12.26
N GLN A 62 -2.00 -20.10 -11.39
CA GLN A 62 -1.96 -19.29 -10.18
C GLN A 62 -1.74 -17.80 -10.41
N ASN A 63 -1.43 -17.37 -11.63
CA ASN A 63 -1.14 -15.98 -11.93
C ASN A 63 -2.43 -15.20 -12.21
N GLU A 64 -2.55 -14.04 -11.60
CA GLU A 64 -3.69 -13.13 -11.74
C GLU A 64 -3.24 -11.88 -12.47
N LEU A 65 -3.93 -11.55 -13.56
CA LEU A 65 -3.53 -10.51 -14.50
C LEU A 65 -4.48 -9.32 -14.34
N ILE A 66 -3.92 -8.12 -14.20
CA ILE A 66 -4.67 -6.87 -14.13
C ILE A 66 -4.77 -6.25 -15.53
N SER A 67 -3.65 -6.21 -16.26
CA SER A 67 -3.59 -5.65 -17.62
C SER A 67 -2.38 -6.18 -18.39
N VAL A 68 -2.43 -6.11 -19.72
CA VAL A 68 -1.36 -6.51 -20.62
C VAL A 68 -0.75 -5.28 -21.27
N SER A 69 0.59 -5.19 -21.28
CA SER A 69 1.33 -4.21 -22.08
C SER A 69 1.91 -4.83 -23.35
N SER A 70 2.24 -6.12 -23.32
CA SER A 70 2.61 -6.87 -24.52
C SER A 70 2.28 -8.36 -24.39
N LEU A 71 1.70 -8.92 -25.43
CA LEU A 71 1.47 -10.37 -25.58
C LEU A 71 2.21 -10.86 -26.83
N SER A 72 2.92 -11.98 -26.71
CA SER A 72 3.47 -12.69 -27.86
C SER A 72 3.31 -14.20 -27.71
N SER A 73 3.21 -14.88 -28.85
CA SER A 73 3.15 -16.34 -28.92
C SER A 73 4.06 -16.85 -30.03
N GLY A 74 4.92 -17.83 -29.72
CA GLY A 74 5.87 -18.38 -30.68
C GLY A 74 6.84 -17.33 -31.25
N GLY A 75 7.08 -16.24 -30.51
CA GLY A 75 7.88 -15.10 -30.96
C GLY A 75 7.14 -14.06 -31.80
N VAL A 76 5.84 -14.24 -32.09
CA VAL A 76 5.00 -13.29 -32.83
C VAL A 76 4.17 -12.46 -31.87
N GLY A 77 4.20 -11.14 -32.00
CA GLY A 77 3.35 -10.23 -31.21
C GLY A 77 1.87 -10.42 -31.54
N ILE A 78 1.02 -10.44 -30.51
CA ILE A 78 -0.43 -10.48 -30.64
C ILE A 78 -0.96 -9.10 -30.25
N PRO A 79 -1.54 -8.34 -31.20
CA PRO A 79 -2.13 -7.02 -30.93
C PRO A 79 -3.25 -7.08 -29.88
N GLU A 80 -3.44 -5.97 -29.14
CA GLU A 80 -4.49 -5.85 -28.10
C GLU A 80 -5.89 -6.16 -28.62
N ALA A 81 -6.21 -5.77 -29.85
CA ALA A 81 -7.50 -6.05 -30.47
C ALA A 81 -7.74 -7.54 -30.81
N ASN A 82 -6.71 -8.39 -30.73
CA ASN A 82 -6.79 -9.78 -31.17
C ASN A 82 -6.89 -10.76 -29.98
N TYR A 83 -7.09 -10.27 -28.77
CA TYR A 83 -7.34 -11.10 -27.59
C TYR A 83 -8.30 -10.43 -26.62
N PHE A 84 -8.91 -11.25 -25.78
CA PHE A 84 -9.77 -10.85 -24.68
C PHE A 84 -9.14 -11.25 -23.35
N LEU A 85 -9.29 -10.38 -22.36
CA LEU A 85 -8.96 -10.67 -20.97
C LEU A 85 -10.24 -11.07 -20.25
N GLU A 86 -10.16 -12.20 -19.55
CA GLU A 86 -11.35 -12.87 -19.03
C GLU A 86 -11.16 -13.33 -17.58
N PRO A 87 -12.23 -13.37 -16.75
CA PRO A 87 -13.62 -13.03 -17.10
C PRO A 87 -13.86 -11.53 -17.30
N ASN A 88 -14.58 -11.16 -18.35
CA ASN A 88 -14.89 -9.75 -18.64
C ASN A 88 -15.97 -9.14 -17.71
N GLU A 89 -16.81 -9.97 -17.10
CA GLU A 89 -18.01 -9.55 -16.34
C GLU A 89 -17.67 -8.77 -15.06
N PHE A 90 -16.53 -9.07 -14.44
CA PHE A 90 -16.11 -8.49 -13.15
C PHE A 90 -14.85 -7.63 -13.26
N GLY A 91 -14.24 -7.54 -14.44
CA GLY A 91 -12.94 -6.92 -14.63
C GLY A 91 -11.80 -7.71 -13.98
N PRO A 92 -10.63 -7.09 -13.75
CA PRO A 92 -9.49 -7.77 -13.13
C PRO A 92 -9.81 -8.22 -11.68
N PRO A 93 -9.16 -9.29 -11.19
CA PRO A 93 -8.08 -10.03 -11.86
C PRO A 93 -8.60 -11.01 -12.91
N TYR A 94 -8.00 -10.96 -14.10
CA TYR A 94 -8.23 -11.90 -15.18
C TYR A 94 -7.48 -13.21 -14.92
N ASP A 95 -8.16 -14.34 -15.16
CA ASP A 95 -7.65 -15.70 -14.92
C ASP A 95 -7.25 -16.44 -16.21
N ARG A 96 -7.64 -15.88 -17.36
CA ARG A 96 -7.30 -16.40 -18.68
C ARG A 96 -7.21 -15.30 -19.73
N VAL A 97 -6.50 -15.62 -20.80
CA VAL A 97 -6.45 -14.84 -22.03
C VAL A 97 -7.02 -15.70 -23.15
N GLU A 98 -7.93 -15.13 -23.93
CA GLU A 98 -8.57 -15.80 -25.05
C GLU A 98 -8.21 -15.07 -26.35
N ILE A 99 -7.90 -15.80 -27.41
CA ILE A 99 -7.70 -15.24 -28.73
C ILE A 99 -9.07 -14.88 -29.31
N ASP A 100 -9.16 -13.69 -29.92
CA ASP A 100 -10.34 -13.36 -30.72
C ASP A 100 -10.38 -14.26 -31.95
N LEU A 101 -11.43 -15.06 -32.05
CA LEU A 101 -11.64 -16.04 -33.11
C LEU A 101 -11.94 -15.41 -34.47
N ASP A 102 -12.31 -14.13 -34.50
CA ASP A 102 -12.44 -13.37 -35.76
C ASP A 102 -11.08 -12.83 -36.25
N SER A 103 -10.05 -12.87 -35.39
CA SER A 103 -8.70 -12.43 -35.74
C SER A 103 -7.88 -13.53 -36.43
N ALA A 104 -6.78 -13.11 -37.08
CA ALA A 104 -5.78 -14.03 -37.64
C ALA A 104 -4.73 -14.50 -36.61
N SER A 105 -4.84 -14.08 -35.34
CA SER A 105 -3.89 -14.46 -34.30
C SER A 105 -4.18 -15.88 -33.78
N ALA A 106 -3.15 -16.53 -33.24
CA ALA A 106 -3.30 -17.84 -32.62
C ALA A 106 -2.20 -18.06 -31.58
N PHE A 107 -2.49 -18.88 -30.58
CA PHE A 107 -1.43 -19.41 -29.73
C PHE A 107 -0.66 -20.50 -30.46
N SER A 108 0.66 -20.38 -30.44
CA SER A 108 1.62 -21.23 -31.13
C SER A 108 2.84 -21.50 -30.26
N SER A 109 3.37 -22.72 -30.36
CA SER A 109 4.64 -23.13 -29.75
C SER A 109 5.86 -22.72 -30.55
N ALA A 110 5.69 -22.29 -31.81
CA ALA A 110 6.77 -22.21 -32.79
C ALA A 110 7.69 -23.46 -32.68
N GLY A 111 8.98 -23.26 -32.39
CA GLY A 111 9.97 -24.34 -32.30
C GLY A 111 10.02 -25.13 -31.00
N THR A 112 9.36 -24.69 -29.91
CA THR A 112 9.36 -25.42 -28.63
C THR A 112 8.12 -25.11 -27.80
N HIS A 113 7.58 -26.13 -27.12
CA HIS A 113 6.44 -25.92 -26.23
C HIS A 113 6.79 -25.12 -24.98
N GLN A 114 8.08 -25.03 -24.63
CA GLN A 114 8.54 -24.39 -23.42
C GLN A 114 8.51 -22.87 -23.55
N ARG A 115 7.84 -22.17 -22.62
CA ARG A 115 7.83 -20.70 -22.54
C ARG A 115 7.42 -20.02 -23.86
N ALA A 116 6.55 -20.66 -24.62
CA ALA A 116 6.16 -20.24 -25.95
C ALA A 116 5.29 -18.97 -25.97
N ILE A 117 4.56 -18.70 -24.88
CA ILE A 117 3.76 -17.49 -24.73
C ILE A 117 4.42 -16.58 -23.71
N SER A 118 4.58 -15.30 -24.06
CA SER A 118 5.09 -14.27 -23.17
C SER A 118 4.05 -13.19 -22.97
N ILE A 119 3.77 -12.86 -21.72
CA ILE A 119 2.83 -11.81 -21.33
C ILE A 119 3.56 -10.85 -20.40
N THR A 120 3.77 -9.62 -20.86
CA THR A 120 4.21 -8.49 -20.02
C THR A 120 2.99 -7.66 -19.67
N GLY A 121 2.89 -7.27 -18.41
CA GLY A 121 1.74 -6.53 -17.92
C GLY A 121 1.78 -6.33 -16.42
N ILE A 122 0.66 -5.85 -15.87
CA ILE A 122 0.47 -5.72 -14.43
C ILE A 122 -0.20 -7.00 -13.93
N TRP A 123 0.42 -7.65 -12.95
CA TRP A 123 -0.06 -8.86 -12.29
C TRP A 123 -0.38 -8.58 -10.83
N GLY A 124 -1.38 -9.25 -10.28
CA GLY A 124 -1.87 -9.05 -8.91
C GLY A 124 -3.39 -9.07 -8.87
N TYR A 125 -3.97 -8.59 -7.76
CA TYR A 125 -5.41 -8.53 -7.58
C TYR A 125 -6.01 -7.27 -8.20
N ALA A 126 -5.53 -6.09 -7.78
CA ALA A 126 -6.02 -4.80 -8.24
C ALA A 126 -4.90 -3.74 -8.23
N ASP A 127 -5.01 -2.74 -9.11
CA ASP A 127 -4.10 -1.58 -9.18
C ASP A 127 -4.83 -0.28 -8.80
N ASP A 128 -5.83 -0.37 -7.92
CA ASP A 128 -6.54 0.81 -7.43
C ASP A 128 -5.58 1.74 -6.71
N ASN A 129 -5.68 3.03 -7.04
CA ASN A 129 -4.80 4.04 -6.49
C ASN A 129 -5.49 5.40 -6.42
N THR A 130 -5.20 6.13 -5.34
CA THR A 130 -5.71 7.48 -5.10
C THR A 130 -4.59 8.49 -5.25
N ALA A 131 -4.84 9.62 -5.93
CA ALA A 131 -3.91 10.74 -5.95
C ALA A 131 -3.89 11.41 -4.57
N VAL A 132 -2.72 11.51 -3.96
CA VAL A 132 -2.54 12.00 -2.58
C VAL A 132 -1.83 13.35 -2.49
N GLY A 133 -1.25 13.82 -3.58
CA GLY A 133 -0.52 15.09 -3.68
C GLY A 133 0.49 15.04 -4.82
N ALA A 134 1.60 15.75 -4.68
CA ALA A 134 2.64 15.87 -5.69
C ALA A 134 4.07 15.88 -5.11
N LEU A 135 5.04 15.63 -6.00
CA LEU A 135 6.45 15.83 -5.71
C LEU A 135 6.78 17.32 -5.58
N THR A 136 7.56 17.70 -4.57
CA THR A 136 8.05 19.08 -4.41
C THR A 136 9.43 19.31 -5.00
N GLU A 137 10.04 18.26 -5.55
CA GLU A 137 11.30 18.31 -6.28
C GLU A 137 11.20 17.52 -7.60
N ALA A 138 12.17 17.74 -8.48
CA ALA A 138 12.37 16.86 -9.63
C ALA A 138 13.22 15.67 -9.18
N LEU A 139 12.95 14.48 -9.72
CA LEU A 139 13.72 13.29 -9.41
C LEU A 139 14.59 12.86 -10.58
N ASP A 140 15.82 12.43 -10.32
CA ASP A 140 16.63 11.61 -11.22
C ASP A 140 16.45 10.12 -10.93
N ALA A 141 17.05 9.22 -11.72
CA ALA A 141 16.85 7.77 -11.56
C ALA A 141 17.62 7.13 -10.38
N SER A 142 18.50 7.88 -9.71
CA SER A 142 19.38 7.42 -8.64
C SER A 142 18.96 7.90 -7.25
N GLU A 143 18.12 8.93 -7.18
CA GLU A 143 17.63 9.49 -5.92
C GLU A 143 16.74 8.53 -5.13
N VAL A 144 17.02 8.45 -3.83
CA VAL A 144 16.31 7.59 -2.86
C VAL A 144 15.62 8.38 -1.75
N SER A 145 15.90 9.68 -1.64
CA SER A 145 15.12 10.63 -0.85
C SER A 145 14.20 11.35 -1.81
N VAL A 146 12.92 11.44 -1.46
CA VAL A 146 11.87 12.03 -2.29
C VAL A 146 11.08 13.02 -1.46
N ASP A 147 11.16 14.29 -1.83
CA ASP A 147 10.44 15.38 -1.19
C ASP A 147 9.02 15.51 -1.75
N VAL A 148 8.04 15.57 -0.85
CA VAL A 148 6.61 15.62 -1.17
C VAL A 148 5.91 16.78 -0.46
N ASP A 149 4.71 17.12 -0.93
CA ASP A 149 3.86 18.12 -0.29
C ASP A 149 3.25 17.66 1.05
N GLY A 150 2.59 18.59 1.75
CA GLY A 150 1.96 18.31 3.04
C GLY A 150 0.83 17.30 2.93
N GLU A 151 0.06 17.37 1.84
CA GLU A 151 -1.05 16.46 1.52
C GLU A 151 -0.56 15.02 1.38
N THR A 152 0.53 14.79 0.66
CA THR A 152 1.14 13.46 0.53
C THR A 152 1.68 12.99 1.87
N ALA A 153 2.39 13.85 2.61
CA ALA A 153 2.97 13.51 3.91
C ALA A 153 1.91 13.15 4.97
N ALA A 154 0.71 13.71 4.91
CA ALA A 154 -0.41 13.38 5.78
C ALA A 154 -1.04 12.01 5.44
N GLN A 155 -1.03 11.61 4.17
CA GLN A 155 -1.74 10.41 3.68
C GLN A 155 -0.85 9.18 3.48
N VAL A 156 0.47 9.35 3.49
CA VAL A 156 1.45 8.30 3.19
C VAL A 156 2.30 7.96 4.42
N GLY A 157 2.42 6.66 4.71
CA GLY A 157 3.30 6.12 5.75
C GLY A 157 4.39 5.22 5.19
N VAL A 158 5.33 4.82 6.06
CA VAL A 158 6.26 3.72 5.76
C VAL A 158 5.47 2.46 5.39
N GLY A 159 5.94 1.73 4.38
CA GLY A 159 5.27 0.56 3.81
C GLY A 159 4.27 0.88 2.70
N SER A 160 3.97 2.15 2.44
CA SER A 160 3.11 2.55 1.32
C SER A 160 3.80 2.26 -0.02
N VAL A 161 3.01 1.81 -0.99
CA VAL A 161 3.43 1.74 -2.39
C VAL A 161 2.92 2.99 -3.08
N LEU A 162 3.84 3.80 -3.59
CA LEU A 162 3.56 4.98 -4.39
C LEU A 162 3.70 4.66 -5.86
N LYS A 163 2.95 5.38 -6.69
CA LYS A 163 3.06 5.40 -8.14
C LYS A 163 3.20 6.86 -8.57
N VAL A 164 4.28 7.16 -9.28
CA VAL A 164 4.52 8.44 -9.95
C VAL A 164 4.76 8.12 -11.41
N ASP A 165 3.96 8.69 -12.30
CA ASP A 165 3.91 8.31 -13.71
C ASP A 165 3.79 6.77 -13.90
N GLY A 166 4.79 6.13 -14.52
CA GLY A 166 4.89 4.68 -14.71
C GLY A 166 5.74 3.96 -13.65
N GLU A 167 6.37 4.68 -12.72
CA GLU A 167 7.24 4.11 -11.71
C GLU A 167 6.47 3.80 -10.42
N ARG A 168 6.77 2.65 -9.80
CA ARG A 168 6.34 2.34 -8.43
C ARG A 168 7.52 2.47 -7.46
N MET A 169 7.26 3.08 -6.31
CA MET A 169 8.24 3.31 -5.25
C MET A 169 7.70 2.76 -3.93
N LEU A 170 8.52 2.04 -3.15
CA LEU A 170 8.14 1.56 -1.82
C LEU A 170 8.72 2.48 -0.76
N VAL A 171 7.89 3.08 0.09
CA VAL A 171 8.36 3.95 1.18
C VAL A 171 8.97 3.11 2.30
N THR A 172 10.23 3.35 2.63
CA THR A 172 10.98 2.59 3.65
C THR A 172 11.28 3.42 4.90
N ALA A 173 11.37 4.74 4.79
CA ALA A 173 11.51 5.64 5.93
C ALA A 173 10.92 7.02 5.63
N ARG A 174 10.79 7.84 6.67
CA ARG A 174 10.39 9.25 6.58
C ARG A 174 11.34 10.08 7.43
N THR A 175 11.78 11.21 6.90
CA THR A 175 12.60 12.21 7.58
C THR A 175 11.93 13.57 7.50
N THR A 176 12.34 14.47 8.38
CA THR A 176 11.81 15.82 8.42
C THR A 176 12.49 16.72 7.38
N LEU A 177 11.70 17.60 6.78
CA LEU A 177 12.12 18.68 5.91
C LEU A 177 11.56 19.99 6.46
N THR A 178 12.24 21.11 6.24
CA THR A 178 11.69 22.41 6.63
C THR A 178 10.46 22.73 5.80
N THR A 179 9.43 23.27 6.44
CA THR A 179 8.23 23.77 5.73
C THR A 179 8.43 25.18 5.15
N GLY A 180 9.56 25.82 5.45
CA GLY A 180 9.80 27.23 5.14
C GLY A 180 9.02 28.20 6.05
N GLN A 181 8.30 27.68 7.06
CA GLN A 181 7.48 28.44 8.00
C GLN A 181 8.13 28.48 9.38
N THR A 182 7.82 29.52 10.16
CA THR A 182 8.21 29.66 11.56
C THR A 182 6.98 29.97 12.40
N LEU A 183 7.05 29.65 13.70
CA LEU A 183 6.03 30.07 14.66
C LEU A 183 5.88 31.59 14.68
N GLN A 184 4.65 32.08 14.54
CA GLN A 184 4.35 33.52 14.60
C GLN A 184 4.00 34.00 16.02
N SER A 185 3.90 33.07 16.98
CA SER A 185 3.68 33.40 18.39
C SER A 185 4.30 32.31 19.26
N PRO A 186 4.81 32.68 20.45
CA PRO A 186 5.42 31.72 21.35
C PRO A 186 4.37 30.74 21.88
N VAL A 187 4.81 29.52 22.12
CA VAL A 187 4.02 28.43 22.72
C VAL A 187 4.75 27.98 23.98
N GLY A 188 4.04 27.86 25.09
CA GLY A 188 4.62 27.46 26.38
C GLY A 188 4.77 25.95 26.55
N ASP A 189 5.41 25.54 27.64
CA ASP A 189 5.63 24.15 28.06
C ASP A 189 4.38 23.46 28.68
N VAL A 190 3.22 24.11 28.58
CA VAL A 190 1.91 23.60 29.01
C VAL A 190 0.94 23.55 27.82
N ASP A 191 0.07 22.54 27.79
CA ASP A 191 -0.86 22.29 26.69
C ASP A 191 -2.13 23.17 26.76
N ASN A 192 -1.95 24.49 26.83
CA ASN A 192 -3.05 25.46 26.83
C ASN A 192 -3.14 26.29 25.54
N VAL A 193 -2.12 26.20 24.68
CA VAL A 193 -2.06 26.84 23.36
C VAL A 193 -1.99 25.74 22.31
N VAL A 194 -3.13 25.48 21.68
CA VAL A 194 -3.31 24.47 20.61
C VAL A 194 -3.60 25.11 19.25
N ARG A 195 -3.55 26.44 19.17
CA ARG A 195 -3.67 27.22 17.93
C ARG A 195 -2.31 27.81 17.60
N ILE A 196 -1.74 27.35 16.51
CA ILE A 196 -0.38 27.68 16.06
C ILE A 196 -0.48 28.62 14.88
N PRO A 197 -0.19 29.93 15.05
CA PRO A 197 -0.17 30.87 13.94
C PRO A 197 1.11 30.69 13.11
N VAL A 198 0.94 30.64 11.79
CA VAL A 198 2.00 30.51 10.78
C VAL A 198 1.92 31.65 9.77
N SER A 199 2.92 31.83 8.91
CA SER A 199 2.87 32.88 7.89
C SER A 199 1.92 32.54 6.74
N ASP A 200 1.86 31.26 6.37
CA ASP A 200 1.00 30.71 5.33
C ASP A 200 0.44 29.35 5.77
N GLY A 201 -0.85 29.30 6.09
CA GLY A 201 -1.50 28.04 6.48
C GLY A 201 -1.74 27.09 5.31
N SER A 202 -1.76 27.59 4.06
CA SER A 202 -1.89 26.74 2.87
C SER A 202 -0.66 25.86 2.63
N ALA A 203 0.45 26.15 3.29
CA ALA A 203 1.65 25.34 3.26
C ALA A 203 1.53 24.05 4.08
N PHE A 204 0.41 23.78 4.75
CA PHE A 204 0.18 22.63 5.63
C PHE A 204 -1.11 21.89 5.28
N ALA A 205 -1.15 20.59 5.60
CA ALA A 205 -2.33 19.75 5.43
C ALA A 205 -2.86 19.22 6.76
N VAL A 206 -4.18 19.02 6.84
CA VAL A 206 -4.80 18.32 7.97
C VAL A 206 -4.31 16.86 8.01
N GLY A 207 -3.97 16.37 9.21
CA GLY A 207 -3.38 15.06 9.43
C GLY A 207 -1.86 15.02 9.33
N GLU A 208 -1.22 16.14 8.97
CA GLU A 208 0.23 16.25 8.95
C GLU A 208 0.81 16.31 10.37
N VAL A 209 1.92 15.63 10.59
CA VAL A 209 2.71 15.75 11.82
C VAL A 209 3.83 16.75 11.58
N ILE A 210 3.80 17.85 12.32
CA ILE A 210 4.85 18.87 12.34
C ILE A 210 5.79 18.64 13.53
N LEU A 211 7.04 19.05 13.38
CA LEU A 211 8.08 19.02 14.39
C LEU A 211 8.57 20.45 14.63
N VAL A 212 8.52 20.89 15.88
CA VAL A 212 9.06 22.16 16.33
C VAL A 212 10.12 21.86 17.39
N ASP A 213 11.37 22.18 17.09
CA ASP A 213 12.54 21.73 17.85
C ASP A 213 12.55 20.21 18.06
N THR A 214 12.07 19.71 19.20
CA THR A 214 11.91 18.28 19.50
C THR A 214 10.47 17.84 19.77
N GLU A 215 9.52 18.79 19.82
CA GLU A 215 8.10 18.52 20.04
C GLU A 215 7.40 18.18 18.72
N LYS A 216 6.67 17.06 18.69
CA LYS A 216 5.81 16.70 17.56
C LYS A 216 4.40 17.18 17.85
N MET A 217 3.74 17.77 16.86
CA MET A 217 2.35 18.20 16.94
C MET A 217 1.58 17.66 15.73
N LEU A 218 0.38 17.12 15.94
CA LEU A 218 -0.50 16.65 14.87
C LEU A 218 -1.45 17.78 14.47
N VAL A 219 -1.47 18.17 13.20
CA VAL A 219 -2.42 19.16 12.66
C VAL A 219 -3.79 18.51 12.52
N THR A 220 -4.79 19.04 13.23
CA THR A 220 -6.18 18.55 13.20
C THR A 220 -7.12 19.44 12.41
N ASP A 221 -6.76 20.71 12.22
CA ASP A 221 -7.51 21.65 11.39
C ASP A 221 -6.60 22.78 10.88
N VAL A 222 -6.96 23.38 9.74
CA VAL A 222 -6.27 24.55 9.16
C VAL A 222 -7.29 25.61 8.84
N SER A 223 -7.20 26.75 9.52
CA SER A 223 -8.13 27.88 9.35
C SER A 223 -7.35 29.15 9.04
N GLY A 224 -7.35 29.54 7.75
CA GLY A 224 -6.49 30.62 7.27
C GLY A 224 -5.02 30.31 7.59
N ASN A 225 -4.35 31.21 8.31
CA ASN A 225 -2.96 31.06 8.72
C ASN A 225 -2.80 30.54 10.17
N THR A 226 -3.80 29.85 10.69
CA THR A 226 -3.77 29.25 12.03
C THR A 226 -4.01 27.75 11.93
N LEU A 227 -3.07 26.95 12.42
CA LEU A 227 -3.20 25.51 12.56
C LEU A 227 -3.83 25.21 13.93
N THR A 228 -4.80 24.30 13.97
CA THR A 228 -5.20 23.66 15.24
C THR A 228 -4.43 22.35 15.35
N VAL A 229 -3.81 22.11 16.51
CA VAL A 229 -2.94 20.95 16.69
C VAL A 229 -3.26 20.15 17.96
N VAL A 230 -2.89 18.88 17.96
CA VAL A 230 -2.67 18.10 19.19
C VAL A 230 -1.18 18.13 19.48
N ARG A 231 -0.81 18.68 20.63
CA ARG A 231 0.58 18.80 21.09
C ARG A 231 1.08 17.52 21.75
N ALA A 232 2.40 17.45 21.98
CA ALA A 232 3.06 16.28 22.56
C ALA A 232 2.68 14.95 21.87
N TRP A 233 2.53 14.99 20.54
CA TRP A 233 2.10 13.86 19.73
C TRP A 233 3.14 12.75 19.69
N ASP A 234 2.71 11.49 19.53
CA ASP A 234 3.58 10.29 19.42
C ASP A 234 4.61 10.18 20.58
N GLY A 235 4.18 10.59 21.77
CA GLY A 235 4.97 10.51 23.01
C GLY A 235 6.10 11.54 23.10
N SER A 236 6.07 12.59 22.28
CA SER A 236 6.96 13.74 22.43
C SER A 236 6.63 14.55 23.69
N VAL A 237 7.56 15.40 24.12
CA VAL A 237 7.44 16.16 25.37
C VAL A 237 7.04 17.60 25.04
N LEU A 238 6.09 18.16 25.79
CA LEU A 238 5.74 19.58 25.70
C LEU A 238 6.97 20.45 25.98
N ALA A 239 7.23 21.42 25.11
CA ALA A 239 8.31 22.36 25.30
C ALA A 239 7.87 23.80 25.03
N SER A 240 8.67 24.75 25.51
CA SER A 240 8.52 26.16 25.14
C SER A 240 9.22 26.40 23.81
N HIS A 241 8.54 27.09 22.90
CA HIS A 241 9.06 27.44 21.58
C HIS A 241 8.78 28.92 21.29
N ASP A 242 9.72 29.60 20.64
CA ASP A 242 9.57 31.01 20.26
C ASP A 242 10.31 31.29 18.94
N GLY A 243 9.56 31.67 17.91
CA GLY A 243 10.10 31.87 16.56
C GLY A 243 10.71 30.63 15.90
N SER A 244 10.53 29.43 16.48
CA SER A 244 11.14 28.19 16.01
C SER A 244 10.69 27.82 14.59
N THR A 245 11.61 27.26 13.81
CA THR A 245 11.32 26.70 12.47
C THR A 245 10.41 25.49 12.58
N ILE A 246 9.42 25.42 11.69
CA ILE A 246 8.50 24.30 11.60
C ILE A 246 9.00 23.31 10.55
N TYR A 247 9.25 22.08 10.98
CA TYR A 247 9.59 20.96 10.12
C TYR A 247 8.38 20.02 9.97
N ALA A 248 8.35 19.24 8.90
CA ALA A 248 7.35 18.19 8.71
C ALA A 248 7.97 16.97 8.02
N TYR A 249 7.36 15.79 8.18
CA TYR A 249 7.88 14.52 7.63
C TYR A 249 7.64 14.38 6.11
N ARG A 250 8.17 15.33 5.33
CA ARG A 250 7.99 15.47 3.87
C ARG A 250 9.10 14.87 3.02
N ALA A 251 10.19 14.41 3.62
CA ALA A 251 11.23 13.67 2.92
C ALA A 251 10.99 12.16 3.10
N LEU A 252 10.69 11.46 2.01
CA LEU A 252 10.43 10.02 2.00
C LEU A 252 11.68 9.28 1.53
N THR A 253 12.20 8.36 2.32
CA THR A 253 13.16 7.38 1.80
C THR A 253 12.41 6.27 1.09
N VAL A 254 12.76 5.99 -0.16
CA VAL A 254 12.05 5.01 -0.99
C VAL A 254 13.00 4.00 -1.64
N ALA A 255 12.50 2.79 -1.85
CA ALA A 255 13.05 1.88 -2.84
C ALA A 255 12.41 2.19 -4.20
N ARG A 256 13.20 2.78 -5.09
CA ARG A 256 12.86 3.13 -6.48
C ARG A 256 12.74 1.89 -7.37
N GLY A 257 12.02 2.00 -8.49
CA GLY A 257 11.86 0.88 -9.44
C GLY A 257 11.28 -0.38 -8.79
N ALA A 258 10.42 -0.23 -7.79
CA ALA A 258 9.87 -1.34 -7.03
C ALA A 258 8.83 -2.11 -7.86
N LEU A 259 8.52 -3.33 -7.43
CA LEU A 259 7.43 -4.13 -8.01
C LEU A 259 7.56 -4.32 -9.52
N GLY A 260 8.80 -4.40 -10.02
CA GLY A 260 9.14 -4.67 -11.41
C GLY A 260 9.09 -3.46 -12.34
N THR A 261 8.92 -2.24 -11.83
CA THR A 261 9.16 -1.02 -12.62
C THR A 261 10.65 -0.68 -12.68
N THR A 262 11.01 0.35 -13.42
CA THR A 262 12.38 0.88 -13.48
C THR A 262 12.37 2.31 -12.92
N ALA A 263 13.44 2.70 -12.24
CA ALA A 263 13.60 4.07 -11.76
C ALA A 263 13.72 5.05 -12.93
N THR A 264 12.90 6.08 -12.97
CA THR A 264 12.85 7.09 -14.04
C THR A 264 12.98 8.51 -13.51
N ALA A 265 13.34 9.46 -14.36
CA ALA A 265 13.27 10.86 -13.97
C ALA A 265 11.81 11.32 -13.85
N HIS A 266 11.52 12.17 -12.87
CA HIS A 266 10.21 12.78 -12.66
C HIS A 266 10.35 14.29 -12.51
N ASN A 267 9.31 15.03 -12.92
CA ASN A 267 9.30 16.48 -12.78
C ASN A 267 8.77 16.90 -11.41
N THR A 268 9.16 18.09 -10.94
CA THR A 268 8.46 18.75 -9.83
C THR A 268 6.98 18.92 -10.17
N GLY A 269 6.10 18.67 -9.19
CA GLY A 269 4.65 18.70 -9.39
C GLY A 269 4.08 17.42 -10.00
N SER A 270 4.88 16.39 -10.28
CA SER A 270 4.35 15.09 -10.73
C SER A 270 3.43 14.51 -9.66
N ALA A 271 2.25 14.04 -10.08
CA ALA A 271 1.24 13.54 -9.15
C ALA A 271 1.72 12.26 -8.46
N VAL A 272 1.64 12.26 -7.13
CA VAL A 272 1.90 11.09 -6.30
C VAL A 272 0.59 10.35 -6.07
N ARG A 273 0.57 9.07 -6.42
CA ARG A 273 -0.60 8.20 -6.21
C ARG A 273 -0.24 7.10 -5.23
N ARG A 274 -1.08 6.83 -4.23
CA ARG A 274 -0.91 5.72 -3.29
C ARG A 274 -1.72 4.52 -3.78
N TRP A 275 -1.13 3.33 -3.80
CA TRP A 275 -1.89 2.10 -4.02
C TRP A 275 -2.80 1.80 -2.83
N ASP A 276 -4.06 1.51 -3.11
CA ASP A 276 -5.08 1.27 -2.09
C ASP A 276 -5.43 -0.22 -2.07
N PRO A 277 -4.99 -0.98 -1.04
CA PRO A 277 -5.43 -2.36 -0.87
C PRO A 277 -6.94 -2.45 -0.61
N PRO A 278 -7.60 -3.56 -0.97
CA PRO A 278 -9.02 -3.76 -0.69
C PRO A 278 -9.32 -3.54 0.80
N ALA A 279 -10.38 -2.79 1.12
CA ALA A 279 -10.68 -2.41 2.50
C ALA A 279 -10.77 -3.61 3.45
N LEU A 280 -11.41 -4.70 3.00
CA LEU A 280 -11.54 -5.93 3.78
C LEU A 280 -10.19 -6.62 4.05
N LEU A 281 -9.22 -6.54 3.12
CA LEU A 281 -7.86 -7.02 3.34
C LEU A 281 -7.18 -6.20 4.44
N THR A 282 -7.29 -4.88 4.38
CA THR A 282 -6.73 -3.97 5.39
C THR A 282 -7.31 -4.28 6.77
N SER A 283 -8.63 -4.45 6.88
CA SER A 283 -9.28 -4.83 8.14
C SER A 283 -8.77 -6.18 8.67
N LEU A 284 -8.63 -7.19 7.79
CA LEU A 284 -8.09 -8.49 8.17
C LEU A 284 -6.65 -8.38 8.68
N VAL A 285 -5.76 -7.70 7.94
CA VAL A 285 -4.35 -7.53 8.33
C VAL A 285 -4.23 -6.79 9.67
N ILE A 286 -5.03 -5.73 9.88
CA ILE A 286 -5.06 -5.02 11.16
C ILE A 286 -5.50 -5.95 12.29
N ALA A 287 -6.58 -6.71 12.11
CA ALA A 287 -7.09 -7.62 13.14
C ALA A 287 -6.10 -8.74 13.47
N GLU A 288 -5.44 -9.31 12.46
CA GLU A 288 -4.38 -10.31 12.63
C GLU A 288 -3.16 -9.72 13.34
N ALA A 289 -2.72 -8.52 12.96
CA ALA A 289 -1.57 -7.86 13.59
C ALA A 289 -1.86 -7.54 15.07
N ILE A 290 -3.07 -7.08 15.39
CA ILE A 290 -3.53 -6.85 16.77
C ILE A 290 -3.45 -8.15 17.56
N THR A 291 -4.01 -9.22 17.01
CA THR A 291 -4.02 -10.56 17.62
C THR A 291 -2.60 -11.06 17.90
N ILE A 292 -1.66 -10.86 16.97
CA ILE A 292 -0.24 -11.21 17.14
C ILE A 292 0.37 -10.44 18.32
N LEU A 293 0.12 -9.13 18.42
CA LEU A 293 0.66 -8.31 19.51
C LEU A 293 0.07 -8.70 20.87
N GLU A 294 -1.26 -8.90 20.95
CA GLU A 294 -1.94 -9.27 22.19
C GLU A 294 -1.49 -10.65 22.69
N HIS A 295 -1.39 -11.64 21.81
CA HIS A 295 -0.88 -12.95 22.19
C HIS A 295 0.61 -12.92 22.56
N GLY A 296 1.42 -12.11 21.86
CA GLY A 296 2.80 -11.88 22.23
C GLY A 296 2.94 -11.30 23.65
N ALA A 297 2.13 -10.30 23.98
CA ALA A 297 2.10 -9.69 25.32
C ALA A 297 1.58 -10.65 26.39
N GLY A 298 0.57 -11.47 26.07
CA GLY A 298 0.03 -12.50 26.95
C GLY A 298 0.89 -13.77 27.08
N GLY A 299 2.08 -13.80 26.47
CA GLY A 299 2.97 -14.98 26.50
C GLY A 299 2.36 -16.22 25.86
N TYR A 300 1.43 -16.04 24.92
CA TYR A 300 0.62 -17.11 24.31
C TYR A 300 -0.19 -17.94 25.32
N ALA A 301 -0.49 -17.38 26.50
CA ALA A 301 -1.34 -18.04 27.48
C ALA A 301 -2.76 -18.23 26.91
N ARG A 302 -3.37 -19.39 27.20
CA ARG A 302 -4.74 -19.71 26.78
C ARG A 302 -5.83 -19.03 27.64
N SER A 303 -5.44 -18.30 28.69
CA SER A 303 -6.33 -17.51 29.55
C SER A 303 -5.71 -16.14 29.81
N SER A 304 -6.54 -15.09 29.73
CA SER A 304 -6.06 -13.70 29.76
C SER A 304 -6.14 -13.01 31.14
N ARG A 305 -6.65 -13.66 32.21
CA ARG A 305 -6.65 -13.14 33.60
C ARG A 305 -6.73 -14.25 34.66
N GLN A 306 -6.16 -14.01 35.85
CA GLN A 306 -6.42 -14.78 37.09
C GLN A 306 -7.65 -14.18 37.82
N GLY A 307 -8.66 -15.01 38.16
CA GLY A 307 -9.81 -14.63 39.03
C GLY A 307 -11.14 -15.36 38.72
N GLU A 308 -12.14 -15.21 39.60
CA GLU A 308 -13.47 -15.89 39.59
C GLU A 308 -14.44 -15.51 38.45
N THR A 309 -14.03 -14.65 37.50
CA THR A 309 -14.83 -14.28 36.32
C THR A 309 -14.05 -14.55 35.03
N GLU A 310 -13.63 -15.81 34.86
CA GLU A 310 -13.01 -16.30 33.64
C GLU A 310 -14.06 -16.42 32.53
N PHE A 311 -14.00 -15.52 31.54
CA PHE A 311 -14.68 -15.71 30.26
C PHE A 311 -13.63 -16.01 29.19
N PRO A 312 -13.76 -17.09 28.40
CA PRO A 312 -12.85 -17.36 27.30
C PRO A 312 -13.02 -16.29 26.23
N ALA A 313 -11.91 -15.65 25.81
CA ALA A 313 -11.90 -14.84 24.61
C ALA A 313 -12.16 -15.76 23.41
N THR A 314 -13.37 -15.74 22.87
CA THR A 314 -13.83 -16.76 21.91
C THR A 314 -13.21 -16.63 20.51
N GLY A 315 -12.47 -15.57 20.21
CA GLY A 315 -11.85 -15.35 18.88
C GLY A 315 -12.83 -15.31 17.71
N ARG A 316 -14.14 -15.22 18.00
CA ARG A 316 -15.22 -15.38 17.02
C ARG A 316 -15.19 -14.29 15.96
N GLY A 317 -14.97 -13.03 16.35
CA GLY A 317 -14.90 -11.91 15.41
C GLY A 317 -13.79 -12.05 14.36
N LEU A 318 -12.59 -12.51 14.74
CA LEU A 318 -11.50 -12.77 13.80
C LEU A 318 -11.82 -13.95 12.87
N THR A 319 -12.49 -14.98 13.40
CA THR A 319 -12.90 -16.15 12.61
C THR A 319 -13.93 -15.78 11.55
N ASP A 320 -14.93 -14.97 11.93
CA ASP A 320 -15.94 -14.46 11.02
C ASP A 320 -15.30 -13.54 9.96
N LEU A 321 -14.35 -12.69 10.35
CA LEU A 321 -13.60 -11.83 9.42
C LEU A 321 -12.76 -12.63 8.41
N ARG A 322 -12.08 -13.69 8.86
CA ARG A 322 -11.36 -14.62 7.98
C ARG A 322 -12.30 -15.32 7.00
N ALA A 323 -13.49 -15.71 7.45
CA ALA A 323 -14.49 -16.36 6.60
C ALA A 323 -15.02 -15.39 5.54
N MET A 324 -15.37 -14.15 5.93
CA MET A 324 -15.78 -13.10 4.99
C MET A 324 -14.69 -12.79 3.97
N ALA A 325 -13.44 -12.60 4.42
CA ALA A 325 -12.32 -12.34 3.52
C ALA A 325 -12.08 -13.49 2.54
N ARG A 326 -12.19 -14.75 2.98
CA ARG A 326 -12.08 -15.91 2.08
C ARG A 326 -13.21 -16.00 1.06
N ALA A 327 -14.43 -15.65 1.46
CA ALA A 327 -15.57 -15.67 0.54
C ALA A 327 -15.40 -14.62 -0.57
N GLU A 328 -15.01 -13.40 -0.21
CA GLU A 328 -14.97 -12.25 -1.12
C GLU A 328 -13.64 -12.12 -1.88
N LEU A 329 -12.53 -12.19 -1.16
CA LEU A 329 -11.18 -11.94 -1.68
C LEU A 329 -10.37 -13.21 -1.88
N GLY A 330 -10.87 -14.34 -1.36
CA GLY A 330 -10.20 -15.63 -1.48
C GLY A 330 -10.30 -16.13 -2.91
N ARG A 331 -9.21 -16.71 -3.39
CA ARG A 331 -9.21 -17.37 -4.67
C ARG A 331 -10.11 -18.61 -4.64
N GLN A 332 -11.17 -18.59 -5.43
CA GLN A 332 -12.07 -19.73 -5.57
C GLN A 332 -11.48 -20.78 -6.52
N ALA A 333 -11.70 -22.06 -6.22
CA ALA A 333 -11.38 -23.13 -7.15
C ALA A 333 -12.22 -22.97 -8.43
N ARG A 334 -11.69 -23.39 -9.57
CA ARG A 334 -12.42 -23.37 -10.84
C ARG A 334 -13.75 -24.09 -10.64
N LEU A 335 -14.87 -23.37 -10.76
CA LEU A 335 -16.15 -24.02 -10.96
C LEU A 335 -16.03 -24.77 -12.29
N ALA A 336 -16.25 -26.08 -12.27
CA ALA A 336 -16.22 -26.87 -13.49
C ALA A 336 -17.29 -26.30 -14.42
N ALA A 337 -16.86 -25.61 -15.47
CA ALA A 337 -17.76 -25.27 -16.57
C ALA A 337 -18.21 -26.59 -17.20
N ALA A 338 -19.52 -26.87 -17.11
CA ALA A 338 -20.18 -27.94 -17.82
C ALA A 338 -20.10 -27.73 -19.34
#